data_AF-A0A0B1SQV2-F1
#
_entry.id   AF-A0A0B1SQV2-F1
#
_cell.length_a   1.000
_cell.length_b   1.000
_cell.length_c   1.000
_cell.angle_alpha   90.00
_cell.angle_beta   90.00
_cell.angle_gamma   90.00
#
_symmetry.space_group_name_H-M   'P 1'
#
loop_
_entity.id
_entity.type
_entity.pdbx_description
1 polymer ?
#
loop_
_entity_poly.entity_id
_entity_poly.type
_entity_poly.pdbx_seq_one_letter_code
_entity_poly.pdbx_strand_id
1 'polypeptide(L)'
;MAAYELCCDMIDVTIDISGIYGVKESDGAVQNPFDDNSYAVIRLKTDQVMFLRQLNKHLALVCVIKGENFEKQGLIDYNFNCFKEGIENVFMVRKRIQEESKN
;
A
#
# COMPACT_ATOMS: atom_id res chain seq x y z
N MET A 1 -19.29 1.48 -7.31
CA MET A 1 -18.84 0.24 -7.98
C MET A 1 -17.64 0.51 -8.89
N ALA A 2 -17.74 1.40 -9.89
CA ALA A 2 -16.65 1.64 -10.86
C ALA A 2 -15.28 2.01 -10.24
N ALA A 3 -15.25 2.88 -9.22
CA ALA A 3 -13.97 3.23 -8.58
C ALA A 3 -13.34 2.05 -7.80
N TYR A 4 -14.15 1.14 -7.27
CA TYR A 4 -13.67 -0.06 -6.57
C TYR A 4 -13.05 -1.04 -7.57
N GLU A 5 -13.73 -1.29 -8.69
CA GLU A 5 -13.24 -2.14 -9.79
C GLU A 5 -11.93 -1.61 -10.35
N LEU A 6 -11.85 -0.30 -10.60
CA LEU A 6 -10.62 0.34 -11.06
C LEU A 6 -9.46 0.21 -10.04
N CYS A 7 -9.74 0.26 -8.74
CA CYS A 7 -8.74 0.00 -7.71
C CYS A 7 -8.30 -1.47 -7.69
N CYS A 8 -9.20 -2.42 -7.98
CA CYS A 8 -8.84 -3.83 -8.14
C CYS A 8 -7.89 -4.01 -9.34
N ASP A 9 -8.25 -3.44 -10.50
CA ASP A 9 -7.41 -3.47 -11.70
C ASP A 9 -6.02 -2.86 -11.44
N MET A 10 -5.95 -1.79 -10.65
CA MET A 10 -4.68 -1.19 -10.24
C MET A 10 -3.80 -2.15 -9.43
N ILE A 11 -4.40 -2.93 -8.52
CA ILE A 11 -3.67 -3.92 -7.72
C ILE A 11 -3.11 -4.99 -8.65
N ASP A 12 -3.93 -5.54 -9.55
CA ASP A 12 -3.50 -6.59 -10.48
C ASP A 12 -2.33 -6.10 -11.35
N VAL A 13 -2.46 -4.93 -11.97
CA VAL A 13 -1.38 -4.33 -12.77
C VAL A 13 -0.10 -4.13 -11.95
N THR A 14 -0.22 -3.65 -10.71
CA THR A 14 0.94 -3.42 -9.85
C THR A 14 1.64 -4.73 -9.49
N ILE A 15 0.88 -5.75 -9.11
CA ILE A 15 1.40 -7.05 -8.68
C ILE A 15 1.99 -7.82 -9.86
N ASP A 16 1.33 -7.82 -11.02
CA ASP A 16 1.81 -8.52 -12.22
C ASP A 16 3.14 -7.93 -12.70
N ILE A 17 3.28 -6.60 -12.73
CA ILE A 17 4.54 -5.93 -13.09
C ILE A 17 5.63 -6.25 -12.06
N SER A 18 5.32 -6.17 -10.76
CA SER A 18 6.26 -6.53 -9.70
C SER A 18 6.64 -8.01 -9.71
N GLY A 19 5.74 -8.90 -10.13
CA GLY A 19 6.02 -10.32 -10.30
C GLY A 19 7.04 -10.60 -11.40
N ILE A 20 7.03 -9.82 -12.48
CA ILE A 20 7.96 -9.97 -13.60
C ILE A 20 9.31 -9.29 -13.30
N TYR A 21 9.29 -8.08 -12.72
CA TYR A 21 10.49 -7.23 -12.63
C TYR A 21 10.94 -6.89 -11.20
N GLY A 22 10.08 -7.07 -10.20
CA GLY A 22 10.36 -6.74 -8.79
C GLY A 22 10.92 -7.90 -7.98
N VAL A 23 10.76 -9.14 -8.46
CA VAL A 23 11.29 -10.34 -7.80
C VAL A 23 12.80 -10.40 -7.98
N LYS A 24 13.53 -10.32 -6.87
CA LYS A 24 14.96 -10.63 -6.84
C LYS A 24 15.15 -12.09 -6.45
N GLU A 25 15.96 -12.81 -7.21
CA GLU A 25 16.45 -14.11 -6.78
C GLU A 25 17.56 -13.90 -5.74
N SER A 26 17.30 -14.30 -4.51
CA SER A 26 18.29 -14.33 -3.43
C SER A 26 18.18 -15.68 -2.72
N ASP A 27 19.29 -16.44 -2.67
CA ASP A 27 19.35 -17.76 -2.02
C ASP A 27 18.31 -18.79 -2.51
N GLY A 28 17.93 -18.74 -3.79
CA GLY A 28 17.00 -19.72 -4.37
C GLY A 28 15.55 -19.59 -3.90
N ALA A 29 15.22 -18.54 -3.15
CA ALA A 29 13.85 -18.19 -2.77
C ALA A 29 13.32 -17.04 -3.65
N VAL A 30 12.13 -17.24 -4.21
CA VAL A 30 11.38 -16.21 -4.92
C VAL A 30 10.85 -15.22 -3.88
N GLN A 31 11.33 -13.97 -3.92
CA GLN A 31 10.84 -12.91 -3.04
C GLN A 31 9.39 -12.54 -3.37
N ASN A 32 8.64 -12.12 -2.34
CA ASN A 32 7.28 -11.65 -2.51
C ASN A 32 7.27 -10.37 -3.38
N PRO A 33 6.52 -10.32 -4.50
CA PRO A 33 6.39 -9.11 -5.33
C PRO A 33 5.69 -7.94 -4.60
N PHE A 34 5.11 -8.20 -3.43
CA PHE A 34 4.53 -7.19 -2.54
C PHE A 34 5.30 -7.11 -1.21
N ASP A 35 6.14 -6.09 -1.11
CA ASP A 35 7.05 -5.83 0.00
C ASP A 35 6.79 -4.47 0.69
N ASP A 36 7.62 -4.12 1.68
CA ASP A 36 7.47 -2.87 2.45
C ASP A 36 7.75 -1.60 1.62
N ASN A 37 8.36 -1.75 0.44
CA ASN A 37 8.66 -0.65 -0.48
C ASN A 37 7.63 -0.55 -1.62
N SER A 38 6.64 -1.44 -1.65
CA SER A 38 5.69 -1.53 -2.74
C SER A 38 4.83 -0.27 -2.84
N TYR A 39 4.94 0.37 -4.01
CA TYR A 39 4.30 1.63 -4.36
C TYR A 39 3.98 1.68 -5.84
N ALA A 40 2.84 2.24 -6.20
CA ALA A 40 2.49 2.53 -7.58
C ALA A 40 1.73 3.86 -7.70
N VAL A 41 1.86 4.51 -8.86
CA VAL A 41 1.11 5.70 -9.25
C VAL A 41 0.64 5.53 -10.68
N ILE A 42 -0.65 5.70 -10.92
CA ILE A 42 -1.26 5.70 -12.25
C ILE A 42 -1.99 7.02 -12.42
N ARG A 43 -1.60 7.81 -13.43
CA ARG A 43 -2.28 9.05 -13.80
C ARG A 43 -3.27 8.78 -14.92
N LEU A 44 -4.54 9.04 -14.66
CA LEU A 44 -5.61 8.88 -15.64
C LEU A 44 -5.76 10.15 -16.48
N LYS A 45 -6.29 9.99 -17.70
CA LYS A 45 -6.59 11.12 -18.60
C LYS A 45 -7.62 12.11 -18.03
N THR A 46 -8.40 11.67 -17.05
CA THR A 46 -9.48 12.43 -16.38
C THR A 46 -8.98 13.35 -15.26
N ASP A 47 -7.69 13.68 -15.22
CA ASP A 47 -7.04 14.46 -14.14
C ASP A 47 -7.20 13.82 -12.74
N GLN A 48 -7.32 12.49 -12.72
CA GLN A 48 -7.30 11.71 -11.48
C GLN A 48 -5.98 10.96 -11.39
N VAL A 49 -5.47 10.85 -10.17
CA VAL A 49 -4.28 10.08 -9.84
C VAL A 49 -4.68 8.99 -8.86
N MET A 50 -4.34 7.76 -9.24
CA MET A 50 -4.44 6.60 -8.36
C MET A 50 -3.06 6.31 -7.80
N PHE A 51 -2.95 6.06 -6.50
CA PHE A 51 -1.70 5.60 -5.91
C PHE A 51 -1.95 4.49 -4.90
N LEU A 52 -1.01 3.53 -4.85
CA LEU A 52 -1.04 2.35 -3.99
C LEU A 52 0.18 2.39 -3.09
N ARG A 53 0.01 2.15 -1.79
CA ARG A 53 1.11 2.00 -0.83
C ARG A 53 0.88 0.76 0.05
N GLN A 54 1.94 0.01 0.32
CA GLN A 54 1.87 -1.12 1.24
C GLN A 54 1.73 -0.66 2.71
N LEU A 55 0.75 -1.27 3.41
CA LEU A 55 0.58 -1.10 4.85
C LEU A 55 1.26 -2.23 5.61
N ASN A 56 1.00 -3.48 5.21
CA ASN A 56 1.68 -4.66 5.73
C ASN A 56 1.66 -5.77 4.66
N LYS A 57 2.18 -6.95 5.01
CA LYS A 57 2.27 -8.12 4.09
C LYS A 57 0.96 -8.52 3.40
N HIS A 58 -0.20 -8.11 3.93
CA HIS A 58 -1.53 -8.49 3.43
C HIS A 58 -2.41 -7.31 3.02
N LEU A 59 -2.03 -6.08 3.36
CA LEU A 59 -2.87 -4.89 3.17
C LEU A 59 -2.14 -3.83 2.37
N ALA A 60 -2.84 -3.31 1.36
CA ALA A 60 -2.44 -2.12 0.60
C ALA A 60 -3.49 -1.01 0.80
N LEU A 61 -3.03 0.23 0.87
CA LEU A 61 -3.90 1.40 0.73
C LEU A 61 -3.90 1.82 -0.73
N VAL A 62 -5.09 1.89 -1.34
CA VAL A 62 -5.28 2.44 -2.69
C VAL A 62 -6.09 3.72 -2.58
N CYS A 63 -5.57 4.80 -3.13
CA CYS A 63 -6.17 6.13 -3.07
C CYS A 63 -6.45 6.65 -4.47
N VAL A 64 -7.57 7.35 -4.63
CA VAL A 64 -7.94 8.08 -5.84
C VAL A 64 -8.09 9.55 -5.48
N ILE A 65 -7.24 10.41 -6.04
CA ILE A 65 -7.25 11.86 -5.77
C ILE A 65 -7.21 12.66 -7.08
N LYS A 66 -7.53 13.95 -7.01
CA LYS A 66 -7.35 14.86 -8.16
C LYS A 66 -5.88 15.14 -8.41
N GLY A 67 -5.50 15.36 -9.68
CA GLY A 67 -4.14 15.64 -10.11
C GLY A 67 -3.50 16.82 -9.38
N GLU A 68 -4.24 17.93 -9.25
CA GLU A 68 -3.83 19.14 -8.52
C GLU A 68 -3.42 18.85 -7.06
N ASN A 69 -4.06 17.88 -6.40
CA ASN A 69 -3.74 17.55 -5.01
C ASN A 69 -2.49 16.67 -4.88
N PHE A 70 -2.14 15.94 -5.94
CA PHE A 70 -0.96 15.08 -5.96
C PHE A 70 0.35 15.87 -6.13
N GLU A 71 0.29 17.16 -6.44
CA GLU A 71 1.48 18.04 -6.48
C GLU A 71 2.19 18.11 -5.11
N LYS A 72 1.46 17.89 -4.01
CA LYS A 72 1.98 17.90 -2.64
C LYS A 72 2.40 16.51 -2.16
N GLN A 73 3.06 15.73 -3.03
CA GLN A 73 3.40 14.33 -2.75
C GLN A 73 4.16 14.14 -1.43
N GLY A 74 5.09 15.04 -1.08
CA GLY A 74 5.83 14.93 0.20
C GLY A 74 4.95 15.00 1.45
N LEU A 75 3.88 15.82 1.44
CA LEU A 75 2.93 15.88 2.54
C LEU A 75 2.02 14.64 2.58
N ILE A 76 1.66 14.11 1.40
CA ILE A 76 0.90 12.86 1.30
C ILE A 76 1.72 11.71 1.89
N ASP A 77 3.00 11.61 1.54
CA ASP A 77 3.91 10.58 2.03
C ASP A 77 4.13 10.68 3.54
N TYR A 78 4.29 11.90 4.07
CA TYR A 78 4.35 12.13 5.52
C TYR A 78 3.06 11.64 6.22
N ASN A 79 1.89 12.07 5.73
CA ASN A 79 0.61 11.66 6.30
C ASN A 79 0.38 10.16 6.19
N PHE A 80 0.82 9.53 5.09
CA PHE A 80 0.76 8.09 4.91
C PHE A 80 1.58 7.35 5.98
N ASN A 81 2.78 7.84 6.32
CA ASN A 81 3.57 7.23 7.38
C ASN A 81 2.87 7.34 8.74
N CYS A 82 2.32 8.51 9.10
CA CYS A 82 1.53 8.65 10.31
C CYS A 82 0.31 7.70 10.32
N PHE A 83 -0.34 7.52 9.18
CA PHE A 83 -1.46 6.60 9.03
C PHE A 83 -1.02 5.14 9.21
N LYS A 84 0.08 4.73 8.57
CA LYS A 84 0.64 3.37 8.66
C LYS A 84 0.99 3.03 10.11
N GLU A 85 1.70 3.92 10.81
CA GLU A 85 2.02 3.77 12.23
C GLU A 85 0.75 3.67 13.10
N GLY A 86 -0.26 4.49 12.81
CA GLY A 86 -1.55 4.44 13.50
C GLY A 86 -2.25 3.08 13.34
N ILE A 87 -2.30 2.55 12.12
CA ILE A 87 -2.89 1.25 11.82
C ILE A 87 -2.14 0.10 12.49
N GLU A 88 -0.81 0.13 12.47
CA GLU A 88 0.02 -0.87 13.15
C GLU A 88 -0.25 -0.88 14.66
N ASN A 89 -0.38 0.30 15.27
CA ASN A 89 -0.75 0.43 16.68
C ASN A 89 -2.14 -0.17 16.98
N VAL A 90 -3.12 0.03 16.10
CA VAL A 90 -4.46 -0.56 16.22
C VAL A 90 -4.39 -2.09 16.18
N PHE A 91 -3.60 -2.68 15.28
CA PHE A 91 -3.43 -4.13 15.21
C PHE A 91 -2.77 -4.72 16.47
N MET A 92 -1.93 -3.95 17.17
CA MET A 92 -1.28 -4.39 18.40
C MET A 92 -2.18 -4.37 19.64
N VAL A 93 -3.35 -3.70 19.60
CA VAL A 93 -4.24 -3.55 20.77
C VAL A 93 -4.63 -4.90 21.36
N ARG A 94 -5.09 -5.84 20.52
CA ARG A 94 -5.52 -7.17 20.99
C ARG A 94 -4.37 -7.94 21.64
N LYS A 95 -3.16 -7.80 21.11
CA LYS A 95 -1.96 -8.46 21.64
C LYS A 95 -1.63 -7.93 23.05
N ARG A 96 -1.66 -6.61 23.23
CA ARG A 96 -1.43 -5.95 24.53
C ARG A 96 -2.44 -6.39 25.59
N ILE A 97 -3.74 -6.42 25.24
CA ILE A 97 -4.80 -6.88 26.16
C ILE A 97 -4.56 -8.33 26.62
N GLN A 98 -4.10 -9.21 25.72
CA GLN A 98 -3.81 -10.61 26.05
C GLN A 98 -2.57 -10.78 26.91
N GLU A 99 -1.57 -9.91 26.78
CA GLU A 99 -0.36 -9.90 27.60
C GLU A 99 -0.66 -9.37 29.01
N GLU A 100 -1.49 -8.33 29.13
CA GLU A 100 -1.94 -7.79 30.42
C GLU A 100 -2.83 -8.77 31.20
N SER A 101 -3.65 -9.59 30.52
CA SER A 101 -4.51 -10.59 31.18
C SER A 101 -3.76 -11.81 31.72
N LYS A 102 -2.47 -11.97 31.40
CA LYS A 102 -1.61 -13.09 31.83
C LYS A 102 -0.73 -12.73 33.04
N ASN A 103 -0.65 -11.46 33.39
CA ASN A 103 0.03 -10.94 34.58
C ASN A 103 -0.97 -10.72 35.73
#